data_AF-A0A8I2K4J3-F1
#
_entry.id   AF-A0A8I2K4J3-F1
#
_cell.length_a   1.000
_cell.length_b   1.000
_cell.length_c   1.000
_cell.angle_alpha   90.00
_cell.angle_beta   90.00
_cell.angle_gamma   90.00
#
_symmetry.space_group_name_H-M   'P 1'
#
loop_
_entity.id
_entity.type
_entity.pdbx_description
1 polymer ?
#
loop_
_entity_poly.entity_id
_entity_poly.type
_entity_poly.pdbx_seq_one_letter_code
_entity_poly.pdbx_strand_id
1 'polypeptide(L)'
;MMVTTTKIEIDLKKHPRRKLKIIMTIILAGLIALSFFTGYFFLTLPDVEYLKTQNPPTTALIEQRKTEAREKGKKLKIRQKWVNFDTIPELLKKTVIVSEDAAFYQHDGIDYYELKEAIKRNLKKGKKVRGGSTITQQLAKNLFLSTEKSYYRKLREFFIAKNLEKHLPKNRIFHLYLNVIELGKGIFGVEAASEYYFKKSVSDLNLVEIVRLAAVLPKPLRVTPLSNSRYLKWRAKLLLDRLKKYHYITDEEYNHTLIEFTR
;
A
#
# COMPACT_ATOMS: atom_id res chain seq x y z
N MET A 1 -26.16 44.39 16.24
CA MET A 1 -25.39 43.64 15.23
C MET A 1 -26.18 43.26 13.96
N MET A 2 -27.44 43.67 13.78
CA MET A 2 -28.24 43.37 12.56
C MET A 2 -28.17 44.43 11.45
N VAL A 3 -27.63 45.62 11.70
CA VAL A 3 -27.68 46.77 10.76
C VAL A 3 -26.55 46.75 9.71
N THR A 4 -25.42 46.10 10.03
CA THR A 4 -24.23 46.05 9.16
C THR A 4 -24.39 45.06 8.00
N THR A 5 -25.07 43.93 8.21
CA THR A 5 -25.34 42.94 7.17
C THR A 5 -26.33 43.45 6.12
N THR A 6 -27.37 44.20 6.53
CA THR A 6 -28.40 44.73 5.61
C THR A 6 -27.85 45.80 4.67
N LYS A 7 -26.95 46.68 5.14
CA LYS A 7 -26.35 47.73 4.28
C LYS A 7 -25.44 47.16 3.19
N ILE A 8 -24.66 46.13 3.49
CA ILE A 8 -23.77 45.47 2.53
C ILE A 8 -24.60 44.80 1.43
N GLU A 9 -25.72 44.16 1.79
CA GLU A 9 -26.63 43.49 0.86
C GLU A 9 -27.34 44.47 -0.11
N ILE A 10 -27.74 45.64 0.40
CA ILE A 10 -28.41 46.70 -0.38
C ILE A 10 -27.44 47.41 -1.34
N ASP A 11 -26.21 47.72 -0.90
CA ASP A 11 -25.17 48.37 -1.74
C ASP A 11 -24.72 47.47 -2.90
N LEU A 12 -24.60 46.17 -2.61
CA LEU A 12 -24.29 45.15 -3.61
C LEU A 12 -25.38 45.09 -4.71
N LYS A 13 -26.69 45.24 -4.41
CA LYS A 13 -27.76 45.25 -5.44
C LYS A 13 -27.74 46.47 -6.36
N LYS A 14 -27.24 47.63 -5.93
CA LYS A 14 -27.23 48.88 -6.72
C LYS A 14 -26.06 49.02 -7.70
N HIS A 15 -24.94 48.32 -7.49
CA HIS A 15 -23.71 48.54 -8.28
C HIS A 15 -23.12 47.25 -8.89
N PRO A 16 -23.59 46.80 -10.07
CA PRO A 16 -23.20 45.53 -10.68
C PRO A 16 -21.69 45.40 -10.95
N ARG A 17 -21.01 46.52 -11.28
CA ARG A 17 -19.55 46.54 -11.50
C ARG A 17 -18.74 46.30 -10.21
N ARG A 18 -19.25 46.73 -9.05
CA ARG A 18 -18.58 46.55 -7.74
C ARG A 18 -18.72 45.11 -7.26
N LYS A 19 -19.91 44.52 -7.43
CA LYS A 19 -20.15 43.07 -7.25
C LYS A 19 -19.20 42.24 -8.11
N LEU A 20 -19.11 42.54 -9.41
CA LEU A 20 -18.27 41.80 -10.33
C LEU A 20 -16.79 41.86 -9.93
N LYS A 21 -16.28 43.04 -9.52
CA LYS A 21 -14.91 43.19 -9.00
C LYS A 21 -14.67 42.34 -7.76
N ILE A 22 -15.58 42.35 -6.78
CA ILE A 22 -15.45 41.53 -5.56
C ILE A 22 -15.42 40.04 -5.92
N ILE A 23 -16.32 39.58 -6.79
CA ILE A 23 -16.37 38.19 -7.26
C ILE A 23 -15.06 37.83 -7.98
N MET A 24 -14.57 38.68 -8.88
CA MET A 24 -13.30 38.47 -9.58
C MET A 24 -12.10 38.41 -8.62
N THR A 25 -12.06 39.26 -7.58
CA THR A 25 -11.00 39.23 -6.57
C THR A 25 -11.05 37.93 -5.75
N ILE A 26 -12.23 37.45 -5.37
CA ILE A 26 -12.38 36.17 -4.66
C ILE A 26 -11.95 35.00 -5.54
N ILE A 27 -12.35 35.00 -6.82
CA ILE A 27 -11.92 33.99 -7.79
C ILE A 27 -10.39 34.01 -7.95
N LEU A 28 -9.79 35.19 -8.13
CA LEU A 28 -8.35 35.34 -8.27
C LEU A 28 -7.60 34.87 -7.02
N ALA A 29 -8.07 35.25 -5.82
CA ALA A 29 -7.51 34.78 -4.56
C ALA A 29 -7.62 33.25 -4.42
N GLY A 30 -8.74 32.67 -4.82
CA GLY A 30 -8.93 31.22 -4.86
C GLY A 30 -7.97 30.51 -5.82
N LEU A 31 -7.75 31.07 -7.01
CA LEU A 31 -6.79 30.54 -7.99
C LEU A 31 -5.34 30.64 -7.47
N ILE A 32 -4.97 31.75 -6.83
CA ILE A 32 -3.65 31.92 -6.21
C ILE A 32 -3.45 30.90 -5.09
N ALA A 33 -4.43 30.75 -4.18
CA ALA A 33 -4.37 29.77 -3.10
C ALA A 33 -4.26 28.33 -3.64
N LEU A 34 -5.02 27.99 -4.69
CA LEU A 34 -4.94 26.70 -5.37
C LEU A 34 -3.58 26.47 -6.02
N SER A 35 -3.00 27.50 -6.64
CA SER A 35 -1.66 27.45 -7.23
C SER A 35 -0.59 27.21 -6.16
N PHE A 36 -0.61 27.95 -5.04
CA PHE A 36 0.29 27.71 -3.91
C PHE A 36 0.12 26.32 -3.31
N PHE A 37 -1.12 25.89 -3.09
CA PHE A 37 -1.39 24.54 -2.57
C PHE A 37 -0.85 23.45 -3.51
N THR A 38 -1.04 23.62 -4.83
CA THR A 38 -0.55 22.69 -5.84
C THR A 38 0.97 22.68 -5.90
N GLY A 39 1.61 23.87 -5.92
CA GLY A 39 3.06 24.01 -5.86
C GLY A 39 3.65 23.35 -4.62
N TYR A 40 3.10 23.64 -3.44
CA TYR A 40 3.49 23.01 -2.18
C TYR A 40 3.30 21.49 -2.21
N PHE A 41 2.18 21.00 -2.76
CA PHE A 41 1.91 19.57 -2.87
C PHE A 41 3.00 18.83 -3.66
N PHE A 42 3.39 19.35 -4.83
CA PHE A 42 4.41 18.72 -5.67
C PHE A 42 5.82 18.89 -5.12
N LEU A 43 6.14 20.05 -4.52
CA LEU A 43 7.44 20.30 -3.87
C LEU A 43 7.67 19.43 -2.63
N THR A 44 6.61 18.93 -2.00
CA THR A 44 6.68 18.05 -0.83
C THR A 44 6.55 16.56 -1.15
N LEU A 45 6.54 16.18 -2.44
CA LEU A 45 6.70 14.78 -2.82
C LEU A 45 8.15 14.34 -2.55
N PRO A 46 8.36 13.14 -1.99
CA PRO A 46 9.71 12.63 -1.74
C PRO A 46 10.43 12.38 -3.06
N ASP A 47 11.75 12.62 -3.06
CA ASP A 47 12.62 12.06 -4.09
C ASP A 47 12.67 10.53 -3.94
N VAL A 48 12.51 9.84 -5.06
CA VAL A 48 12.49 8.38 -5.15
C VAL A 48 13.61 7.85 -6.04
N GLU A 49 14.33 8.71 -6.76
CA GLU A 49 15.29 8.27 -7.77
C GLU A 49 16.47 7.51 -7.15
N TYR A 50 16.91 7.92 -5.96
CA TYR A 50 17.97 7.24 -5.20
C TYR A 50 17.65 5.75 -4.95
N LEU A 51 16.37 5.37 -4.88
CA LEU A 51 15.94 3.99 -4.66
C LEU A 51 16.28 3.07 -5.83
N LYS A 52 16.63 3.62 -7.00
CA LYS A 52 17.13 2.85 -8.15
C LYS A 52 18.39 2.06 -7.82
N THR A 53 19.29 2.64 -7.01
CA THR A 53 20.59 2.05 -6.68
C THR A 53 20.77 1.76 -5.20
N GLN A 54 20.04 2.45 -4.33
CA GLN A 54 20.22 2.36 -2.88
C GLN A 54 18.96 1.84 -2.19
N ASN A 55 19.16 1.11 -1.09
CA ASN A 55 18.07 0.69 -0.21
C ASN A 55 17.77 1.79 0.82
N PRO A 56 16.49 2.06 1.13
CA PRO A 56 16.16 3.03 2.16
C PRO A 56 16.62 2.52 3.54
N PRO A 57 17.27 3.35 4.37
CA PRO A 57 17.78 2.94 5.68
C PRO A 57 16.65 2.66 6.69
N THR A 58 15.50 3.30 6.51
CA THR A 58 14.26 3.08 7.26
C THR A 58 13.07 3.44 6.38
N THR A 59 11.86 3.26 6.89
CA THR A 59 10.62 3.62 6.19
C THR A 59 9.68 4.39 7.12
N ALA A 60 8.80 5.20 6.55
CA ALA A 60 7.75 5.90 7.31
C ALA A 60 6.92 4.92 8.15
N LEU A 61 6.66 3.71 7.64
CA LEU A 61 5.97 2.67 8.40
C LEU A 61 6.79 2.18 9.61
N ILE A 62 8.08 1.93 9.45
CA ILE A 62 8.96 1.52 10.56
C ILE A 62 8.99 2.61 11.65
N GLU A 63 9.18 3.87 11.26
CA GLU A 63 9.20 4.99 12.20
C GLU A 63 7.86 5.16 12.90
N GLN A 64 6.76 5.05 12.16
CA GLN A 64 5.42 5.08 12.75
C GLN A 64 5.24 3.98 13.81
N ARG A 65 5.68 2.73 13.52
CA ARG A 65 5.59 1.63 14.50
C ARG A 65 6.45 1.86 15.74
N LYS A 66 7.62 2.48 15.60
CA LYS A 66 8.46 2.86 16.75
C LYS A 66 7.75 3.90 17.62
N THR A 67 7.16 4.92 17.01
CA THR A 67 6.40 5.97 17.72
C THR A 67 5.19 5.39 18.45
N GLU A 68 4.36 4.59 17.76
CA GLU A 68 3.19 3.92 18.36
C GLU A 68 3.55 3.02 19.56
N ALA A 69 4.75 2.44 19.55
CA ALA A 69 5.25 1.64 20.67
C ALA A 69 5.69 2.54 21.84
N ARG A 70 6.44 3.61 21.55
CA ARG A 70 6.91 4.59 22.54
C ARG A 70 5.76 5.27 23.28
N GLU A 71 4.73 5.68 22.56
CA GLU A 71 3.49 6.26 23.13
C GLU A 71 2.78 5.31 24.11
N LYS A 72 2.98 4.00 23.95
CA LYS A 72 2.45 2.96 24.84
C LYS A 72 3.44 2.55 25.94
N GLY A 73 4.53 3.29 26.12
CA GLY A 73 5.59 2.97 27.08
C GLY A 73 6.37 1.69 26.74
N LYS A 74 6.37 1.26 25.47
CA LYS A 74 7.01 0.01 25.02
C LYS A 74 8.17 0.29 24.07
N LYS A 75 9.22 -0.54 24.14
CA LYS A 75 10.27 -0.57 23.11
C LYS A 75 9.91 -1.60 22.05
N LEU A 76 9.86 -1.19 20.78
CA LEU A 76 9.69 -2.10 19.65
C LEU A 76 11.05 -2.53 19.11
N LYS A 77 11.33 -3.84 19.14
CA LYS A 77 12.47 -4.41 18.41
C LYS A 77 12.11 -4.54 16.94
N ILE A 78 12.83 -3.83 16.09
CA ILE A 78 12.70 -3.93 14.63
C ILE A 78 13.57 -5.10 14.16
N ARG A 79 12.99 -5.98 13.34
CA ARG A 79 13.65 -7.05 12.62
C ARG A 79 13.47 -6.79 11.14
N GLN A 80 14.57 -6.46 10.48
CA GLN A 80 14.63 -6.31 9.04
C GLN A 80 15.96 -6.90 8.58
N LYS A 81 15.91 -7.69 7.52
CA LYS A 81 17.09 -8.23 6.86
C LYS A 81 16.85 -8.13 5.36
N TRP A 82 17.74 -7.42 4.68
CA TRP A 82 17.69 -7.30 3.24
C TRP A 82 18.19 -8.59 2.60
N VAL A 83 17.48 -9.04 1.57
CA VAL A 83 17.85 -10.19 0.76
C VAL A 83 17.85 -9.80 -0.72
N ASN A 84 18.79 -10.36 -1.48
CA ASN A 84 18.89 -10.11 -2.92
C ASN A 84 17.65 -10.65 -3.63
N PHE A 85 17.23 -9.97 -4.70
CA PHE A 85 16.02 -10.34 -5.43
C PHE A 85 16.10 -11.77 -5.98
N ASP A 86 17.27 -12.19 -6.44
CA ASP A 86 17.48 -13.52 -7.04
C ASP A 86 17.52 -14.66 -6.02
N THR A 87 17.80 -14.34 -4.75
CA THR A 87 17.74 -15.30 -3.64
C THR A 87 16.30 -15.60 -3.22
N ILE A 88 15.36 -14.70 -3.50
CA ILE A 88 13.94 -14.91 -3.17
C ILE A 88 13.37 -15.94 -4.15
N PRO A 89 12.77 -17.06 -3.66
CA PRO A 89 12.19 -18.08 -4.52
C PRO A 89 11.19 -17.51 -5.52
N GLU A 90 11.26 -17.97 -6.76
CA GLU A 90 10.34 -17.52 -7.82
C GLU A 90 8.88 -17.82 -7.47
N LEU A 91 8.63 -18.96 -6.81
CA LEU A 91 7.30 -19.30 -6.32
C LEU A 91 6.78 -18.31 -5.28
N LEU A 92 7.63 -17.77 -4.41
CA LEU A 92 7.24 -16.73 -3.44
C LEU A 92 6.91 -15.41 -4.16
N LYS A 93 7.74 -14.98 -5.12
CA LYS A 93 7.47 -13.81 -5.97
C LYS A 93 6.11 -13.91 -6.65
N LYS A 94 5.86 -15.04 -7.33
CA LYS A 94 4.57 -15.33 -7.98
C LYS A 94 3.40 -15.34 -7.00
N THR A 95 3.55 -15.97 -5.84
CA THR A 95 2.51 -16.05 -4.81
C THR A 95 2.12 -14.67 -4.29
N VAL A 96 3.10 -13.79 -4.05
CA VAL A 96 2.85 -12.42 -3.61
C VAL A 96 2.13 -11.62 -4.70
N ILE A 97 2.57 -11.72 -5.96
CA ILE A 97 1.91 -11.07 -7.11
C ILE A 97 0.44 -11.51 -7.21
N VAL A 98 0.15 -12.81 -7.27
CA VAL A 98 -1.24 -13.27 -7.39
C VAL A 98 -2.07 -12.96 -6.14
N SER A 99 -1.44 -12.76 -4.98
CA SER A 99 -2.12 -12.38 -3.74
C SER A 99 -2.57 -10.94 -3.77
N GLU A 100 -1.65 -10.03 -4.07
CA GLU A 100 -1.76 -8.59 -3.84
C GLU A 100 -2.09 -7.81 -5.12
N ASP A 101 -1.52 -8.20 -6.25
CA ASP A 101 -1.52 -7.43 -7.48
C ASP A 101 -1.23 -8.30 -8.71
N ALA A 102 -2.23 -9.05 -9.18
CA ALA A 102 -2.05 -10.07 -10.22
C ALA A 102 -1.62 -9.50 -11.59
N ALA A 103 -1.85 -8.20 -11.81
CA ALA A 103 -1.47 -7.47 -13.02
C ALA A 103 -0.22 -6.60 -12.82
N PHE A 104 0.57 -6.84 -11.76
CA PHE A 104 1.69 -5.98 -11.36
C PHE A 104 2.65 -5.59 -12.51
N TYR A 105 2.99 -6.55 -13.37
CA TYR A 105 3.89 -6.33 -14.52
C TYR A 105 3.20 -5.70 -15.74
N GLN A 106 1.88 -5.55 -15.71
CA GLN A 106 1.06 -5.09 -16.84
C GLN A 106 0.58 -3.63 -16.71
N HIS A 107 0.80 -2.99 -15.55
CA HIS A 107 0.36 -1.61 -15.30
C HIS A 107 1.50 -0.73 -14.80
N ASP A 108 1.38 0.60 -14.90
CA ASP A 108 2.38 1.55 -14.37
C ASP A 108 1.93 2.15 -13.04
N GLY A 109 1.98 1.32 -12.00
CA GLY A 109 1.66 1.68 -10.61
C GLY A 109 0.19 1.70 -10.23
N ILE A 110 -0.72 1.78 -11.18
CA ILE A 110 -2.17 1.82 -10.93
C ILE A 110 -2.87 0.84 -11.85
N ASP A 111 -3.53 -0.15 -11.27
CA ASP A 111 -4.47 -1.00 -12.00
C ASP A 111 -5.83 -0.31 -12.08
N TYR A 112 -6.04 0.42 -13.17
CA TYR A 112 -7.31 1.11 -13.43
C TYR A 112 -8.49 0.15 -13.62
N TYR A 113 -8.22 -1.06 -14.12
CA TYR A 113 -9.24 -2.08 -14.32
C TYR A 113 -9.72 -2.62 -12.97
N GLU A 114 -8.82 -3.10 -12.10
CA GLU A 114 -9.18 -3.55 -10.75
C GLU A 114 -9.73 -2.41 -9.89
N LEU A 115 -9.28 -1.17 -10.07
CA LEU A 115 -9.87 -0.01 -9.40
C LEU A 115 -11.34 0.17 -9.78
N LYS A 116 -11.66 0.15 -11.09
CA LYS A 116 -13.03 0.26 -11.60
C LYS A 116 -13.90 -0.90 -11.09
N GLU A 117 -13.38 -2.13 -11.14
CA GLU A 117 -14.10 -3.30 -10.66
C GLU A 117 -14.29 -3.31 -9.14
N ALA A 118 -13.31 -2.81 -8.37
CA ALA A 118 -13.44 -2.63 -6.93
C ALA A 118 -14.53 -1.60 -6.60
N ILE A 119 -14.59 -0.47 -7.31
CA ILE A 119 -15.64 0.55 -7.14
C ILE A 119 -17.02 -0.05 -7.42
N LYS A 120 -17.20 -0.70 -8.58
CA LYS A 120 -18.48 -1.36 -8.94
C LYS A 120 -18.92 -2.36 -7.88
N ARG A 121 -18.02 -3.23 -7.41
CA ARG A 121 -18.32 -4.23 -6.37
C ARG A 121 -18.69 -3.59 -5.03
N ASN A 122 -18.02 -2.50 -4.66
CA ASN A 122 -18.30 -1.79 -3.40
C ASN A 122 -19.65 -1.06 -3.46
N LEU A 123 -20.01 -0.45 -4.59
CA LEU A 123 -21.32 0.17 -4.81
C LEU A 123 -22.44 -0.88 -4.73
N LYS A 124 -22.28 -2.04 -5.38
CA LYS A 124 -23.25 -3.13 -5.32
C LYS A 124 -23.45 -3.71 -3.92
N LYS A 125 -22.40 -3.75 -3.09
CA LYS A 125 -22.44 -4.36 -1.75
C LYS A 125 -22.69 -3.36 -0.61
N GLY A 126 -22.80 -2.06 -0.92
CA GLY A 126 -23.00 -0.99 0.06
C GLY A 126 -21.88 -0.83 1.11
N LYS A 127 -20.75 -1.54 0.95
CA LYS A 127 -19.61 -1.50 1.88
C LYS A 127 -18.30 -1.74 1.16
N LYS A 128 -17.18 -1.28 1.74
CA LYS A 128 -15.83 -1.51 1.20
C LYS A 128 -15.42 -2.97 1.40
N VAL A 129 -15.54 -3.79 0.37
CA VAL A 129 -15.29 -5.24 0.42
C VAL A 129 -13.89 -5.62 -0.10
N ARG A 130 -13.32 -4.85 -1.04
CA ARG A 130 -11.97 -5.09 -1.57
C ARG A 130 -11.18 -3.79 -1.72
N GLY A 131 -9.89 -3.84 -1.38
CA GLY A 131 -8.94 -2.77 -1.73
C GLY A 131 -8.37 -3.02 -3.12
N GLY A 132 -8.43 -2.03 -4.00
CA GLY A 132 -7.77 -2.07 -5.32
C GLY A 132 -6.45 -1.30 -5.29
N SER A 133 -5.59 -1.58 -4.31
CA SER A 133 -4.26 -0.94 -4.23
C SER A 133 -3.19 -1.89 -4.73
N THR A 134 -2.37 -1.41 -5.65
CA THR A 134 -1.27 -2.16 -6.29
C THR A 134 -0.08 -2.34 -5.34
N ILE A 135 0.87 -3.21 -5.69
CA ILE A 135 2.14 -3.38 -4.98
C ILE A 135 2.89 -2.04 -4.91
N THR A 136 2.95 -1.28 -6.01
CA THR A 136 3.63 0.02 -6.07
C THR A 136 2.99 1.05 -5.14
N GLN A 137 1.66 1.09 -5.09
CA GLN A 137 0.93 1.96 -4.16
C GLN A 137 1.19 1.58 -2.70
N GLN A 138 1.22 0.28 -2.41
CA GLN A 138 1.54 -0.21 -1.08
C GLN A 138 2.99 0.13 -0.69
N LEU A 139 3.94 0.01 -1.63
CA LEU A 139 5.33 0.41 -1.43
C LEU A 139 5.44 1.91 -1.14
N ALA A 140 4.83 2.76 -1.97
CA ALA A 140 4.81 4.20 -1.80
C ALA A 140 4.30 4.60 -0.39
N LYS A 141 3.21 3.97 0.04
CA LYS A 141 2.66 4.15 1.38
C LYS A 141 3.66 3.74 2.46
N ASN A 142 4.24 2.54 2.37
CA ASN A 142 5.12 2.03 3.41
C ASN A 142 6.41 2.86 3.54
N LEU A 143 6.99 3.28 2.41
CA LEU A 143 8.23 4.06 2.37
C LEU A 143 8.06 5.46 2.94
N PHE A 144 6.99 6.17 2.55
CA PHE A 144 6.95 7.64 2.71
C PHE A 144 5.72 8.18 3.43
N LEU A 145 4.69 7.37 3.68
CA LEU A 145 3.41 7.85 4.22
C LEU A 145 3.03 7.14 5.52
N SER A 146 2.10 7.74 6.25
CA SER A 146 1.50 7.11 7.43
C SER A 146 0.43 6.08 7.05
N THR A 147 -0.02 5.28 8.01
CA THR A 147 -1.18 4.38 7.83
C THR A 147 -2.53 5.07 8.03
N GLU A 148 -2.55 6.39 8.19
CA GLU A 148 -3.77 7.18 8.35
C GLU A 148 -4.69 7.02 7.14
N LYS A 149 -6.00 7.15 7.30
CA LYS A 149 -6.96 7.02 6.20
C LYS A 149 -7.53 8.37 5.82
N SER A 150 -6.80 9.12 4.99
CA SER A 150 -7.29 10.37 4.39
C SER A 150 -7.19 10.37 2.86
N TYR A 151 -8.05 11.14 2.20
CA TYR A 151 -8.02 11.32 0.74
C TYR A 151 -6.74 12.01 0.29
N TYR A 152 -6.27 13.00 1.05
CA TYR A 152 -5.01 13.70 0.79
C TYR A 152 -3.81 12.73 0.79
N ARG A 153 -3.70 11.87 1.81
CA ARG A 153 -2.67 10.82 1.85
C ARG A 153 -2.78 9.87 0.66
N LYS A 154 -4.00 9.48 0.25
CA LYS A 154 -4.21 8.59 -0.90
C LYS A 154 -3.84 9.26 -2.23
N LEU A 155 -4.03 10.57 -2.35
CA LEU A 155 -3.57 11.36 -3.50
C LEU A 155 -2.04 11.41 -3.56
N ARG A 156 -1.36 11.66 -2.43
CA ARG A 156 0.12 11.57 -2.36
C ARG A 156 0.61 10.17 -2.74
N GLU A 157 -0.03 9.12 -2.22
CA GLU A 157 0.28 7.73 -2.57
C GLU A 157 0.21 7.47 -4.08
N PHE A 158 -0.79 8.02 -4.76
CA PHE A 158 -0.91 7.93 -6.22
C PHE A 158 0.27 8.57 -6.95
N PHE A 159 0.63 9.82 -6.61
CA PHE A 159 1.74 10.51 -7.28
C PHE A 159 3.10 9.90 -6.94
N ILE A 160 3.32 9.46 -5.71
CA ILE A 160 4.55 8.74 -5.32
C ILE A 160 4.65 7.41 -6.08
N ALA A 161 3.56 6.65 -6.21
CA ALA A 161 3.56 5.42 -6.99
C ALA A 161 3.89 5.68 -8.47
N LYS A 162 3.34 6.75 -9.06
CA LYS A 162 3.71 7.16 -10.42
C LYS A 162 5.18 7.56 -10.54
N ASN A 163 5.72 8.28 -9.56
CA ASN A 163 7.14 8.62 -9.54
C ASN A 163 8.02 7.39 -9.40
N LEU A 164 7.65 6.41 -8.57
CA LEU A 164 8.39 5.14 -8.45
C LEU A 164 8.45 4.41 -9.79
N GLU A 165 7.32 4.24 -10.47
CA GLU A 165 7.25 3.54 -11.77
C GLU A 165 7.99 4.28 -12.89
N LYS A 166 8.04 5.61 -12.81
CA LYS A 166 8.80 6.41 -13.78
C LYS A 166 10.32 6.22 -13.65
N HIS A 167 10.84 6.05 -12.43
CA HIS A 167 12.29 6.07 -12.19
C HIS A 167 12.89 4.68 -11.90
N LEU A 168 12.08 3.72 -11.44
CA LEU A 168 12.55 2.39 -11.04
C LEU A 168 11.99 1.30 -11.97
N PRO A 169 12.80 0.30 -12.34
CA PRO A 169 12.30 -0.87 -13.05
C PRO A 169 11.41 -1.71 -12.13
N LYS A 170 10.46 -2.45 -12.73
CA LYS A 170 9.48 -3.30 -12.00
C LYS A 170 10.10 -4.25 -10.99
N ASN A 171 11.18 -4.94 -11.36
CA ASN A 171 11.87 -5.85 -10.45
C ASN A 171 12.47 -5.11 -9.25
N ARG A 172 12.93 -3.86 -9.42
CA ARG A 172 13.45 -3.06 -8.31
C ARG A 172 12.32 -2.61 -7.37
N ILE A 173 11.18 -2.18 -7.90
CA ILE A 173 9.99 -1.87 -7.11
C ILE A 173 9.58 -3.10 -6.29
N PHE A 174 9.52 -4.27 -6.92
CA PHE A 174 9.12 -5.48 -6.24
C PHE A 174 10.14 -5.95 -5.20
N HIS A 175 11.43 -5.83 -5.52
CA HIS A 175 12.52 -6.11 -4.58
C HIS A 175 12.45 -5.24 -3.32
N LEU A 176 12.24 -3.93 -3.48
CA LEU A 176 12.01 -3.01 -2.36
C LEU A 176 10.79 -3.45 -1.54
N TYR A 177 9.66 -3.70 -2.21
CA TYR A 177 8.43 -4.13 -1.56
C TYR A 177 8.62 -5.37 -0.68
N LEU A 178 9.25 -6.42 -1.23
CA LEU A 178 9.48 -7.67 -0.50
C LEU A 178 10.43 -7.50 0.70
N ASN A 179 11.27 -6.46 0.72
CA ASN A 179 12.22 -6.20 1.80
C ASN A 179 11.73 -5.18 2.85
N VAL A 180 10.64 -4.45 2.56
CA VAL A 180 10.11 -3.43 3.48
C VAL A 180 8.69 -3.69 3.96
N ILE A 181 8.00 -4.69 3.40
CA ILE A 181 6.63 -4.99 3.81
C ILE A 181 6.56 -5.51 5.25
N GLU A 182 5.58 -5.02 6.01
CA GLU A 182 5.29 -5.50 7.37
C GLU A 182 4.63 -6.88 7.31
N LEU A 183 5.27 -7.87 7.91
CA LEU A 183 4.81 -9.26 7.98
C LEU A 183 4.49 -9.71 9.41
N GLY A 184 4.59 -8.79 10.36
CA GLY A 184 4.29 -9.00 11.76
C GLY A 184 4.71 -7.79 12.60
N LYS A 185 4.39 -7.82 13.90
CA LYS A 185 4.75 -6.72 14.81
C LYS A 185 6.27 -6.56 14.88
N GLY A 186 6.79 -5.49 14.28
CA GLY A 186 8.22 -5.20 14.23
C GLY A 186 9.01 -6.08 13.25
N ILE A 187 8.33 -6.78 12.34
CA ILE A 187 8.96 -7.70 11.36
C ILE A 187 8.72 -7.15 9.96
N PHE A 188 9.81 -6.78 9.27
CA PHE A 188 9.78 -6.16 7.96
C PHE A 188 10.66 -6.92 6.98
N GLY A 189 10.09 -7.21 5.81
CA GLY A 189 10.75 -7.97 4.76
C GLY A 189 10.61 -9.49 4.89
N VAL A 190 10.62 -10.17 3.75
CA VAL A 190 10.37 -11.62 3.65
C VAL A 190 11.44 -12.46 4.34
N GLU A 191 12.71 -12.04 4.29
CA GLU A 191 13.81 -12.76 4.93
C GLU A 191 13.68 -12.73 6.46
N ALA A 192 13.51 -11.53 7.04
CA ALA A 192 13.32 -11.40 8.49
C ALA A 192 12.06 -12.16 8.96
N ALA A 193 11.00 -12.20 8.15
CA ALA A 193 9.80 -12.96 8.46
C ALA A 193 10.04 -14.47 8.38
N SER A 194 10.78 -14.94 7.37
CA SER A 194 11.18 -16.33 7.21
C SER A 194 11.98 -16.83 8.41
N GLU A 195 13.03 -16.09 8.79
CA GLU A 195 13.85 -16.41 9.96
C GLU A 195 13.04 -16.35 11.26
N TYR A 196 12.10 -15.40 11.37
CA TYR A 196 11.30 -15.25 12.57
C TYR A 196 10.31 -16.41 12.76
N TYR A 197 9.52 -16.72 11.72
CA TYR A 197 8.41 -17.67 11.79
C TYR A 197 8.84 -19.11 11.54
N PHE A 198 9.72 -19.35 10.57
CA PHE A 198 10.05 -20.70 10.09
C PHE A 198 11.47 -21.16 10.45
N LYS A 199 12.30 -20.27 11.01
CA LYS A 199 13.71 -20.54 11.36
C LYS A 199 14.55 -20.96 10.14
N LYS A 200 14.22 -20.41 8.97
CA LYS A 200 14.83 -20.73 7.68
C LYS A 200 15.18 -19.45 6.93
N SER A 201 16.15 -19.52 6.02
CA SER A 201 16.28 -18.46 5.01
C SER A 201 15.08 -18.48 4.09
N VAL A 202 14.76 -17.33 3.48
CA VAL A 202 13.65 -17.24 2.52
C VAL A 202 13.83 -18.18 1.33
N SER A 203 15.07 -18.50 0.97
CA SER A 203 15.40 -19.44 -0.12
C SER A 203 14.93 -20.87 0.17
N ASP A 204 14.78 -21.23 1.45
CA ASP A 204 14.56 -22.61 1.89
C ASP A 204 13.09 -22.87 2.27
N LEU A 205 12.22 -21.89 2.00
CA LEU A 205 10.80 -22.02 2.29
C LEU A 205 10.13 -23.00 1.33
N ASN A 206 9.37 -23.93 1.91
CA ASN A 206 8.51 -24.80 1.12
C ASN A 206 7.21 -24.10 0.71
N LEU A 207 6.42 -24.74 -0.14
CA LEU A 207 5.15 -24.20 -0.64
C LEU A 207 4.16 -23.81 0.49
N VAL A 208 4.04 -24.64 1.53
CA VAL A 208 3.14 -24.37 2.67
C VAL A 208 3.56 -23.06 3.34
N GLU A 209 4.85 -22.89 3.62
CA GLU A 209 5.41 -21.72 4.29
C GLU A 209 5.29 -20.45 3.43
N ILE A 210 5.54 -20.56 2.12
CA ILE A 210 5.34 -19.49 1.13
C ILE A 210 3.88 -19.02 1.13
N VAL A 211 2.92 -19.95 1.07
CA VAL A 211 1.50 -19.63 1.06
C VAL A 211 1.06 -19.00 2.39
N ARG A 212 1.56 -19.51 3.53
CA ARG A 212 1.30 -18.93 4.85
C ARG A 212 1.80 -17.48 4.93
N LEU A 213 3.00 -17.22 4.42
CA LEU A 213 3.61 -15.89 4.43
C LEU A 213 2.83 -14.90 3.55
N ALA A 214 2.46 -15.29 2.34
CA ALA A 214 1.68 -14.44 1.44
C ALA A 214 0.24 -14.21 1.92
N ALA A 215 -0.39 -15.21 2.56
CA ALA A 215 -1.77 -15.13 3.03
C ALA A 215 -1.98 -14.10 4.15
N VAL A 216 -0.94 -13.73 4.90
CA VAL A 216 -1.04 -12.74 5.99
C VAL A 216 -0.84 -11.30 5.55
N LEU A 217 -0.32 -11.05 4.35
CA LEU A 217 -0.02 -9.70 3.83
C LEU A 217 -1.16 -8.68 3.99
N PRO A 218 -2.45 -9.04 3.83
CA PRO A 218 -3.53 -8.07 4.02
C PRO A 218 -3.78 -7.69 5.49
N LYS A 219 -3.31 -8.50 6.45
CA LYS A 219 -3.58 -8.36 7.90
C LYS A 219 -2.39 -8.77 8.78
N PRO A 220 -1.17 -8.24 8.57
CA PRO A 220 0.06 -8.75 9.20
C PRO A 220 0.10 -8.56 10.72
N LEU A 221 -0.62 -7.56 11.25
CA LEU A 221 -0.72 -7.31 12.69
C LEU A 221 -1.82 -8.11 13.38
N ARG A 222 -2.71 -8.77 12.64
CA ARG A 222 -3.87 -9.51 13.20
C ARG A 222 -3.76 -11.00 12.99
N VAL A 223 -3.01 -11.45 11.99
CA VAL A 223 -2.88 -12.85 11.61
C VAL A 223 -1.41 -13.16 11.44
N THR A 224 -0.95 -14.22 12.09
CA THR A 224 0.43 -14.71 11.98
C THR A 224 0.50 -15.88 11.00
N PRO A 225 1.61 -16.03 10.24
CA PRO A 225 1.84 -17.18 9.36
C PRO A 225 1.72 -18.51 10.10
N LEU A 226 2.03 -18.56 11.40
CA LEU A 226 1.95 -19.79 12.21
C LEU A 226 0.54 -20.07 12.74
N SER A 227 -0.42 -19.17 12.55
CA SER A 227 -1.79 -19.40 13.05
C SER A 227 -2.50 -20.48 12.22
N ASN A 228 -3.50 -21.12 12.82
CA ASN A 228 -4.49 -21.95 12.12
C ASN A 228 -5.86 -21.26 12.06
N SER A 229 -5.87 -19.92 11.97
CA SER A 229 -7.11 -19.15 11.97
C SER A 229 -7.96 -19.45 10.73
N ARG A 230 -9.30 -19.39 10.88
CA ARG A 230 -10.24 -19.56 9.75
C ARG A 230 -9.93 -18.62 8.59
N TYR A 231 -9.49 -17.40 8.89
CA TYR A 231 -9.06 -16.43 7.89
C TYR A 231 -7.83 -16.90 7.11
N LEU A 232 -6.79 -17.40 7.79
CA LEU A 232 -5.58 -17.89 7.13
C LEU A 232 -5.91 -19.08 6.23
N LYS A 233 -6.65 -20.08 6.74
CA LYS A 233 -7.05 -21.27 5.96
C LYS A 233 -7.83 -20.88 4.70
N TRP A 234 -8.82 -19.98 4.83
CA TRP A 234 -9.58 -19.45 3.70
C TRP A 234 -8.69 -18.71 2.69
N ARG A 235 -7.80 -17.82 3.17
CA ARG A 235 -6.95 -17.02 2.28
C ARG A 235 -5.89 -17.88 1.59
N ALA A 236 -5.31 -18.85 2.29
CA ALA A 236 -4.38 -19.83 1.75
C ALA A 236 -5.04 -20.65 0.63
N LYS A 237 -6.25 -21.18 0.86
CA LYS A 237 -7.02 -21.87 -0.19
C LYS A 237 -7.22 -20.98 -1.42
N LEU A 238 -7.63 -19.72 -1.25
CA LEU A 238 -7.77 -18.79 -2.38
C LEU A 238 -6.45 -18.55 -3.13
N LEU A 239 -5.31 -18.56 -2.45
CA LEU A 239 -4.00 -18.44 -3.10
C LEU A 239 -3.64 -19.72 -3.84
N LEU A 240 -3.82 -20.89 -3.24
CA LEU A 240 -3.60 -22.19 -3.88
C LEU A 240 -4.45 -22.33 -5.15
N ASP A 241 -5.73 -21.94 -5.09
CA ASP A 241 -6.64 -21.96 -6.23
C ASP A 241 -6.09 -21.08 -7.38
N ARG A 242 -5.49 -19.93 -7.06
CA ARG A 242 -4.85 -19.04 -8.06
C ARG A 242 -3.54 -19.62 -8.59
N LEU A 243 -2.67 -20.12 -7.71
CA LEU A 243 -1.39 -20.71 -8.10
C LEU A 243 -1.59 -21.88 -9.06
N LYS A 244 -2.57 -22.75 -8.75
CA LYS A 244 -2.98 -23.85 -9.63
C LYS A 244 -3.55 -23.34 -10.96
N LYS A 245 -4.46 -22.36 -10.92
CA LYS A 245 -5.04 -21.76 -12.14
C LYS A 245 -3.97 -21.20 -13.09
N TYR A 246 -2.89 -20.63 -12.56
CA TYR A 246 -1.77 -20.10 -13.34
C TYR A 246 -0.66 -21.12 -13.61
N HIS A 247 -0.87 -22.40 -13.28
CA HIS A 247 0.11 -23.48 -13.45
C HIS A 247 1.45 -23.22 -12.75
N TYR A 248 1.43 -22.54 -11.60
CA TYR A 248 2.62 -22.31 -10.78
C TYR A 248 2.91 -23.46 -9.80
N ILE A 249 1.91 -24.32 -9.57
CA ILE A 249 2.02 -25.53 -8.75
C ILE A 249 1.26 -26.67 -9.43
N THR A 250 1.65 -27.91 -9.14
CA THR A 250 0.98 -29.13 -9.61
C THR A 250 -0.29 -29.45 -8.81
N ASP A 251 -1.10 -30.37 -9.32
CA ASP A 251 -2.26 -30.91 -8.58
C ASP A 251 -1.84 -31.61 -7.28
N GLU A 252 -0.71 -32.31 -7.29
CA GLU A 252 -0.16 -32.99 -6.13
C GLU A 252 0.27 -31.99 -5.06
N GLU A 253 1.05 -30.98 -5.44
CA GLU A 253 1.48 -29.89 -4.55
C GLU A 253 0.29 -29.13 -3.95
N TYR A 254 -0.75 -28.87 -4.76
CA TYR A 254 -2.00 -28.27 -4.31
C TYR A 254 -2.68 -29.12 -3.23
N ASN A 255 -2.89 -30.41 -3.51
CA ASN A 255 -3.62 -31.31 -2.61
C ASN A 255 -2.84 -31.53 -1.31
N HIS A 256 -1.54 -31.80 -1.40
CA HIS A 256 -0.67 -31.97 -0.25
C HIS A 256 -0.66 -30.71 0.64
N THR A 257 -0.49 -29.53 0.03
CA THR A 257 -0.50 -28.27 0.78
C THR A 257 -1.85 -27.98 1.41
N LEU A 258 -2.96 -28.27 0.71
CA LEU A 258 -4.30 -28.04 1.25
C LEU A 258 -4.55 -28.89 2.51
N ILE A 259 -4.07 -30.13 2.53
CA ILE A 259 -4.16 -31.01 3.71
C ILE A 259 -3.46 -30.39 4.92
N GLU A 260 -2.26 -29.84 4.75
CA GLU A 260 -1.51 -29.16 5.81
C GLU A 260 -2.25 -27.95 6.41
N PHE A 261 -3.11 -27.28 5.64
CA PHE A 261 -3.99 -26.22 6.17
C PHE A 261 -5.26 -26.74 6.84
N THR A 262 -5.64 -28.00 6.63
CA THR A 262 -6.84 -28.59 7.25
C THR A 262 -6.56 -29.26 8.59
N ARG A 263 -5.32 -29.72 8.81
CA ARG A 263 -4.80 -30.11 10.12
C ARG A 263 -4.88 -28.96 11.13
#